data_AF-A0A8J3C629-F1
#
_entry.id   AF-A0A8J3C629-F1
#
_cell.length_a   1.000
_cell.length_b   1.000
_cell.length_c   1.000
_cell.angle_alpha   90.00
_cell.angle_beta   90.00
_cell.angle_gamma   90.00
#
_symmetry.space_group_name_H-M   'P 1'
#
loop_
_entity.id
_entity.type
_entity.pdbx_description
1 polymer ?
#
loop_
_entity_poly.entity_id
_entity_poly.type
_entity_poly.pdbx_seq_one_letter_code
_entity_poly.pdbx_strand_id
1 'polypeptide(L)'
;MLVRGDGVQIGFEPQLSPITAATVRRRSKLATDDGITPAWMTNSQTSKVIDQAPWARIDRKVWHEYLSDTELPVRGGVRRLVVEECSRMGTVCPDKKAGRPCSGWHASWSDARALERFDDLVIKAAARELVPVNVKRTSSRSVWFWVLASDLDKVDSTTSGVEDSPLGGIVTRVDIRPRLRDQSCRYGQDTGHRPPASPGADREPVSVKLADPPPPPTIGFLDWTGAAHWAKQALPCRICRKATQVRDDQMRPCHKTCAENELWRG
;
A
#
# COMPACT_ATOMS: atom_id res chain seq x y z
N MET A 1 23.91 -10.25 0.10
CA MET A 1 24.45 -9.60 -1.11
C MET A 1 24.38 -8.10 -0.92
N LEU A 2 25.40 -7.34 -1.32
CA LEU A 2 25.39 -5.88 -1.26
C LEU A 2 25.32 -5.33 -2.68
N VAL A 3 24.34 -4.47 -2.95
CA VAL A 3 24.11 -3.82 -4.25
C VAL A 3 24.29 -2.31 -4.08
N ARG A 4 24.87 -1.66 -5.08
CA ARG A 4 25.10 -0.21 -5.11
C ARG A 4 24.55 0.36 -6.41
N GLY A 5 23.89 1.50 -6.35
CA GLY A 5 23.35 2.22 -7.50
C GLY A 5 22.84 3.58 -7.04
N ASP A 6 22.78 4.58 -7.93
CA ASP A 6 22.26 5.94 -7.68
C ASP A 6 22.47 6.51 -6.26
N GLY A 7 23.69 6.39 -5.73
CA GLY A 7 24.07 6.88 -4.39
C GLY A 7 23.51 6.09 -3.19
N VAL A 8 22.79 4.98 -3.42
CA VAL A 8 22.26 4.10 -2.37
C VAL A 8 23.05 2.78 -2.27
N GLN A 9 23.02 2.19 -1.07
CA GLN A 9 23.55 0.87 -0.80
C GLN A 9 22.44 -0.02 -0.26
N ILE A 10 22.23 -1.18 -0.88
CA ILE A 10 21.14 -2.10 -0.51
C ILE A 10 21.71 -3.46 -0.09
N GLY A 11 21.40 -3.87 1.12
CA GLY A 11 21.79 -5.15 1.69
C GLY A 11 20.69 -6.19 1.49
N PHE A 12 20.81 -6.98 0.41
CA PHE A 12 19.89 -8.08 0.13
C PHE A 12 20.21 -9.32 0.95
N GLU A 13 19.24 -9.79 1.73
CA GLU A 13 19.40 -10.95 2.60
C GLU A 13 18.32 -12.02 2.35
N PRO A 14 18.69 -13.20 1.81
CA PRO A 14 17.76 -14.31 1.67
C PRO A 14 17.56 -15.02 3.02
N GLN A 15 16.29 -15.13 3.43
CA GLN A 15 15.87 -15.84 4.64
C GLN A 15 14.96 -17.01 4.27
N LEU A 16 15.58 -18.19 4.17
CA LEU A 16 14.94 -19.46 3.81
C LEU A 16 14.66 -20.36 5.02
N SER A 17 15.22 -20.03 6.18
CA SER A 17 15.03 -20.73 7.45
C SER A 17 14.19 -19.90 8.43
N PRO A 18 13.69 -20.47 9.54
CA PRO A 18 12.99 -19.69 10.57
C PRO A 18 13.89 -18.61 11.18
N ILE A 19 13.33 -17.42 11.39
CA ILE A 19 13.96 -16.29 12.11
C ILE A 19 12.92 -15.62 13.01
N THR A 20 13.36 -14.94 14.06
CA THR A 20 12.48 -14.15 14.92
C THR A 20 12.35 -12.71 14.41
N ALA A 21 11.19 -12.08 14.62
CA ALA A 21 10.96 -10.68 14.25
C ALA A 21 11.96 -9.72 14.93
N ALA A 22 12.32 -10.00 16.19
CA ALA A 22 13.32 -9.23 16.93
C ALA A 22 14.69 -9.27 16.24
N THR A 23 15.10 -10.43 15.71
CA THR A 23 16.36 -10.57 14.98
C THR A 23 16.33 -9.79 13.66
N VAL A 24 15.22 -9.87 12.92
CA VAL A 24 15.04 -9.12 11.67
C VAL A 24 15.17 -7.61 11.93
N ARG A 25 14.46 -7.09 12.94
CA ARG A 25 14.54 -5.66 13.31
C ARG A 25 15.94 -5.24 13.73
N ARG A 26 16.60 -6.04 14.59
CA ARG A 26 17.96 -5.76 15.06
C ARG A 26 18.94 -5.69 13.90
N ARG A 27 18.92 -6.68 12.99
CA ARG A 27 19.84 -6.74 11.85
C ARG A 27 19.55 -5.65 10.82
N SER A 28 18.28 -5.35 10.59
CA SER A 28 17.86 -4.25 9.72
C SER A 28 18.34 -2.91 10.28
N LYS A 29 18.18 -2.70 11.59
CA LYS A 29 18.71 -1.52 12.28
C LYS A 29 20.23 -1.40 12.13
N LEU A 30 20.98 -2.49 12.32
CA LEU A 30 22.44 -2.46 12.13
C LEU A 30 22.84 -2.08 10.70
N ALA A 31 22.16 -2.63 9.69
CA ALA A 31 22.39 -2.25 8.30
C ALA A 31 22.08 -0.76 8.07
N THR A 32 20.96 -0.26 8.59
CA THR A 32 20.60 1.15 8.51
C THR A 32 21.62 2.06 9.20
N ASP A 33 22.08 1.67 10.40
CA ASP A 33 23.11 2.41 11.15
C ASP A 33 24.45 2.45 10.36
N ASP A 34 24.68 1.48 9.46
CA ASP A 34 25.82 1.43 8.52
C ASP A 34 25.54 2.14 7.18
N GLY A 35 24.40 2.83 7.02
CA GLY A 35 24.01 3.51 5.78
C GLY A 35 23.57 2.56 4.65
N ILE A 36 23.16 1.33 5.00
CA ILE A 36 22.71 0.30 4.07
C ILE A 36 21.21 0.12 4.23
N THR A 37 20.44 0.29 3.16
CA THR A 37 19.02 -0.06 3.10
C THR A 37 18.86 -1.58 3.20
N PRO A 38 18.22 -2.12 4.26
CA PRO A 38 18.01 -3.56 4.37
C PRO A 38 16.92 -4.01 3.39
N ALA A 39 17.14 -5.13 2.71
CA ALA A 39 16.18 -5.74 1.81
C ALA A 39 16.13 -7.26 2.03
N TRP A 40 15.05 -7.76 2.60
CA TRP A 40 14.93 -9.18 2.91
C TRP A 40 14.20 -9.94 1.81
N MET A 41 14.64 -11.15 1.52
CA MET A 41 13.92 -12.09 0.65
C MET A 41 13.43 -13.28 1.49
N THR A 42 12.23 -13.77 1.22
CA THR A 42 11.76 -15.05 1.78
C THR A 42 10.94 -15.84 0.77
N ASN A 43 10.81 -17.15 0.97
CA ASN A 43 9.90 -18.01 0.20
C ASN A 43 8.73 -18.53 1.02
N SER A 44 8.60 -18.07 2.28
CA SER A 44 7.55 -18.48 3.20
C SER A 44 6.52 -17.37 3.38
N GLN A 45 5.23 -17.72 3.23
CA GLN A 45 4.11 -16.79 3.43
C GLN A 45 3.88 -16.41 4.90
N THR A 46 4.54 -17.11 5.83
CA THR A 46 4.39 -16.91 7.28
C THR A 46 5.70 -16.48 7.95
N SER A 47 6.70 -16.12 7.14
CA SER A 47 8.01 -15.68 7.62
C SER A 47 7.87 -14.45 8.53
N LYS A 48 8.65 -14.43 9.63
CA LYS A 48 8.71 -13.27 10.53
C LYS A 48 9.51 -12.09 9.97
N VAL A 49 10.00 -12.21 8.73
CA VAL A 49 10.53 -11.08 7.95
C VAL A 49 9.42 -10.14 7.51
N ILE A 50 8.25 -10.71 7.18
CA ILE A 50 7.09 -9.97 6.66
C ILE A 50 6.72 -8.84 7.62
N ASP A 51 6.53 -7.66 7.04
CA ASP A 51 6.16 -6.42 7.72
C ASP A 51 7.21 -5.87 8.73
N GLN A 52 8.36 -6.51 8.94
CA GLN A 52 9.34 -6.07 9.95
C GLN A 52 10.44 -5.15 9.42
N ALA A 53 10.74 -5.27 8.13
CA ALA A 53 11.73 -4.51 7.38
C ALA A 53 11.34 -4.59 5.89
N PRO A 54 11.94 -3.81 4.98
CA PRO A 54 11.67 -3.95 3.55
C PRO A 54 11.92 -5.38 3.10
N TRP A 55 10.94 -5.98 2.44
CA TRP A 55 10.94 -7.42 2.14
C TRP A 55 10.34 -7.72 0.78
N ALA A 56 10.69 -8.88 0.23
CA ALA A 56 10.06 -9.45 -0.95
C ALA A 56 9.87 -10.95 -0.75
N ARG A 57 8.71 -11.47 -1.16
CA ARG A 57 8.46 -12.92 -1.16
C ARG A 57 8.54 -13.47 -2.57
N ILE A 58 9.21 -14.59 -2.75
CA ILE A 58 9.22 -15.39 -3.98
C ILE A 58 8.53 -16.72 -3.76
N ASP A 59 8.28 -17.47 -4.83
CA ASP A 59 7.79 -18.84 -4.71
C ASP A 59 8.83 -19.76 -4.06
N ARG A 60 8.36 -20.71 -3.26
CA ARG A 60 9.20 -21.81 -2.79
C ARG A 60 9.43 -22.78 -3.95
N LYS A 61 10.66 -22.80 -4.44
CA LYS A 61 11.14 -23.76 -5.44
C LYS A 61 11.87 -24.94 -4.80
N VAL A 62 12.00 -26.04 -5.53
CA VAL A 62 12.94 -27.12 -5.17
C VAL A 62 14.36 -26.69 -5.53
N TRP A 63 15.38 -27.24 -4.85
CA TRP A 63 16.74 -26.68 -4.88
C TRP A 63 17.33 -26.56 -6.29
N HIS A 64 17.07 -27.52 -7.19
CA HIS A 64 17.58 -27.52 -8.56
C HIS A 64 16.92 -26.47 -9.47
N GLU A 65 15.70 -26.03 -9.16
CA GLU A 65 15.03 -24.95 -9.90
C GLU A 65 15.64 -23.57 -9.61
N TYR A 66 16.35 -23.39 -8.49
CA TYR A 66 17.11 -22.16 -8.25
C TYR A 66 18.42 -22.11 -9.04
N LEU A 67 18.86 -23.26 -9.59
CA LEU A 67 20.08 -23.35 -10.42
C LEU A 67 19.80 -23.18 -11.92
N SER A 68 18.52 -23.22 -12.31
CA SER A 68 18.10 -22.91 -13.68
C SER A 68 17.91 -21.40 -13.87
N ASP A 69 17.91 -20.95 -15.12
CA ASP A 69 17.50 -19.60 -15.54
C ASP A 69 15.99 -19.32 -15.36
N THR A 70 15.32 -20.05 -14.47
CA THR A 70 13.91 -19.84 -14.17
C THR A 70 13.77 -18.55 -13.36
N GLU A 71 12.97 -17.63 -13.89
CA GLU A 71 12.68 -16.36 -13.21
C GLU A 71 12.11 -16.58 -11.80
N LEU A 72 12.47 -15.69 -10.88
CA LEU A 72 11.99 -15.69 -9.51
C LEU A 72 10.90 -14.61 -9.34
N PRO A 73 9.61 -14.97 -9.49
CA PRO A 73 8.57 -13.98 -9.45
C PRO A 73 8.32 -13.44 -8.07
N VAL A 74 8.10 -12.12 -7.97
CA VAL A 74 7.73 -11.48 -6.71
C VAL A 74 6.24 -11.74 -6.42
N ARG A 75 5.97 -12.28 -5.24
CA ARG A 75 4.66 -12.71 -4.75
C ARG A 75 4.13 -11.86 -3.60
N GLY A 76 4.91 -10.93 -3.09
CA GLY A 76 4.55 -10.07 -1.96
C GLY A 76 5.71 -9.15 -1.58
N GLY A 77 5.39 -8.13 -0.78
CA GLY A 77 6.36 -7.15 -0.30
C GLY A 77 6.60 -5.98 -1.25
N VAL A 78 6.03 -6.01 -2.46
CA VAL A 78 5.98 -4.88 -3.39
C VAL A 78 4.51 -4.52 -3.62
N ARG A 79 4.19 -3.24 -3.52
CA ARG A 79 2.82 -2.71 -3.67
C ARG A 79 2.80 -1.56 -4.67
N ARG A 80 1.64 -1.33 -5.25
CA ARG A 80 1.36 -0.14 -6.07
C ARG A 80 0.24 0.68 -5.48
N LEU A 81 0.20 1.94 -5.86
CA LEU A 81 -0.93 2.80 -5.55
C LEU A 81 -2.13 2.39 -6.41
N VAL A 82 -3.25 2.13 -5.75
CA VAL A 82 -4.55 1.94 -6.38
C VAL A 82 -5.41 3.11 -5.97
N VAL A 83 -5.90 3.86 -6.96
CA VAL A 83 -6.79 5.00 -6.78
C VAL A 83 -8.13 4.62 -7.37
N GLU A 84 -9.16 4.67 -6.53
CA GLU A 84 -10.53 4.32 -6.88
C GLU A 84 -11.46 5.49 -6.60
N GLU A 85 -12.44 5.67 -7.48
CA GLU A 85 -13.53 6.60 -7.24
C GLU A 85 -14.40 6.09 -6.08
N CYS A 86 -14.87 7.00 -5.24
CA CYS A 86 -15.79 6.69 -4.16
C CYS A 86 -17.15 6.26 -4.71
N SER A 87 -17.32 4.97 -4.97
CA SER A 87 -18.62 4.40 -5.31
C SER A 87 -19.45 4.15 -4.04
N ARG A 88 -20.73 4.53 -4.05
CA ARG A 88 -21.69 4.18 -2.98
C ARG A 88 -22.08 2.69 -2.98
N MET A 89 -21.70 1.97 -4.03
CA MET A 89 -22.06 0.58 -4.30
C MET A 89 -20.86 -0.33 -4.04
N GLY A 90 -20.76 -0.91 -2.83
CA GLY A 90 -19.87 -2.06 -2.60
C GLY A 90 -19.06 -2.03 -1.31
N THR A 91 -18.71 -0.86 -0.76
CA THR A 91 -17.98 -0.76 0.52
C THR A 91 -18.26 0.57 1.25
N VAL A 92 -18.15 0.57 2.58
CA VAL A 92 -18.20 1.81 3.37
C VAL A 92 -17.03 2.70 2.96
N CYS A 93 -17.32 3.92 2.51
CA CYS A 93 -16.34 4.96 2.20
C CYS A 93 -15.27 5.07 3.31
N PRO A 94 -13.98 4.85 3.02
CA PRO A 94 -12.88 4.91 4.00
C PRO A 94 -12.80 6.23 4.74
N ASP A 95 -13.12 7.34 4.07
CA ASP A 95 -13.16 8.67 4.67
C ASP A 95 -14.27 8.77 5.73
N LYS A 96 -15.48 8.29 5.40
CA LYS A 96 -16.59 8.24 6.35
C LYS A 96 -16.33 7.31 7.52
N LYS A 97 -15.71 6.15 7.27
CA LYS A 97 -15.29 5.21 8.33
C LYS A 97 -14.30 5.86 9.30
N ALA A 98 -13.47 6.78 8.81
CA ALA A 98 -12.51 7.52 9.61
C ALA A 98 -13.02 8.88 10.10
N GLY A 99 -14.32 9.19 9.95
CA GLY A 99 -14.94 10.42 10.45
C GLY A 99 -14.53 11.71 9.73
N ARG A 100 -14.02 11.61 8.49
CA ARG A 100 -13.58 12.77 7.69
C ARG A 100 -14.49 12.98 6.45
N PRO A 101 -14.57 14.20 5.89
CA PRO A 101 -15.28 14.46 4.65
C PRO A 101 -14.74 13.59 3.51
N CYS A 102 -15.62 13.02 2.70
CA CYS A 102 -15.23 12.23 1.54
C CYS A 102 -14.69 13.14 0.44
N SER A 103 -13.49 12.85 -0.06
CA SER A 103 -12.88 13.57 -1.20
C SER A 103 -13.43 13.13 -2.57
N GLY A 104 -14.25 12.08 -2.61
CA GLY A 104 -14.68 11.43 -3.85
C GLY A 104 -13.68 10.42 -4.41
N TRP A 105 -12.46 10.35 -3.86
CA TRP A 105 -11.38 9.48 -4.33
C TRP A 105 -10.67 8.80 -3.16
N HIS A 106 -10.40 7.50 -3.29
CA HIS A 106 -9.76 6.70 -2.26
C HIS A 106 -8.52 6.03 -2.82
N ALA A 107 -7.39 6.29 -2.15
CA ALA A 107 -6.13 5.66 -2.48
C ALA A 107 -5.77 4.58 -1.47
N SER A 108 -5.20 3.49 -1.95
CA SER A 108 -4.66 2.44 -1.11
C SER A 108 -3.43 1.79 -1.73
N TRP A 109 -2.51 1.35 -0.88
CA TRP A 109 -1.43 0.45 -1.28
C TRP A 109 -1.97 -0.96 -1.41
N SER A 110 -1.90 -1.53 -2.60
CA SER A 110 -2.40 -2.87 -2.89
C SER A 110 -1.30 -3.77 -3.45
N ASP A 111 -1.45 -5.07 -3.20
CA ASP A 111 -0.58 -6.18 -3.60
C ASP A 111 -0.58 -6.47 -5.12
N ALA A 112 -1.15 -5.59 -5.92
CA ALA A 112 -1.15 -5.76 -7.37
C ALA A 112 0.31 -5.89 -7.83
N ARG A 113 0.60 -7.02 -8.49
CA ARG A 113 1.91 -7.55 -8.89
C ARG A 113 2.74 -6.52 -9.66
N ALA A 114 3.22 -5.50 -8.96
CA ALA A 114 3.83 -4.33 -9.57
C ALA A 114 5.20 -4.67 -10.17
N LEU A 115 5.78 -5.79 -9.73
CA LEU A 115 6.99 -6.36 -10.29
C LEU A 115 6.79 -7.85 -10.57
N GLU A 116 7.24 -8.25 -11.75
CA GLU A 116 7.15 -9.63 -12.22
C GLU A 116 8.35 -10.45 -11.75
N ARG A 117 9.54 -9.85 -11.61
CA ARG A 117 10.79 -10.55 -11.30
C ARG A 117 11.52 -9.94 -10.10
N PHE A 118 12.22 -10.79 -9.34
CA PHE A 118 13.04 -10.33 -8.22
C PHE A 118 14.25 -9.50 -8.70
N ASP A 119 14.83 -9.80 -9.85
CA ASP A 119 15.93 -9.02 -10.41
C ASP A 119 15.51 -7.58 -10.73
N ASP A 120 14.28 -7.38 -11.22
CA ASP A 120 13.73 -6.04 -11.44
C ASP A 120 13.61 -5.25 -10.14
N LEU A 121 13.27 -5.91 -9.04
CA LEU A 121 13.27 -5.28 -7.71
C LEU A 121 14.68 -4.83 -7.35
N VAL A 122 15.70 -5.67 -7.55
CA VAL A 122 17.10 -5.33 -7.26
C VAL A 122 17.55 -4.12 -8.08
N ILE A 123 17.29 -4.14 -9.39
CA ILE A 123 17.67 -3.09 -10.32
C ILE A 123 16.95 -1.78 -9.98
N LYS A 124 15.62 -1.81 -9.84
CA LYS A 124 14.81 -0.62 -9.58
C LYS A 124 15.06 -0.02 -8.20
N ALA A 125 15.32 -0.86 -7.19
CA ALA A 125 15.69 -0.37 -5.88
C ALA A 125 17.07 0.32 -5.92
N ALA A 126 18.05 -0.27 -6.62
CA ALA A 126 19.36 0.34 -6.80
C ALA A 126 19.31 1.65 -7.63
N ALA A 127 18.36 1.75 -8.55
CA ALA A 127 18.08 2.96 -9.32
C ALA A 127 17.18 3.98 -8.61
N ARG A 128 16.80 3.73 -7.34
CA ARG A 128 15.85 4.54 -6.54
C ARG A 128 14.47 4.73 -7.18
N GLU A 129 14.13 3.96 -8.21
CA GLU A 129 12.78 3.90 -8.77
C GLU A 129 11.81 3.16 -7.84
N LEU A 130 12.34 2.24 -7.02
CA LEU A 130 11.60 1.50 -6.02
C LEU A 130 12.14 1.83 -4.63
N VAL A 131 11.28 2.32 -3.75
CA VAL A 131 11.67 2.80 -2.41
C VAL A 131 10.93 2.03 -1.31
N PRO A 132 11.58 1.78 -0.16
CA PRO A 132 10.94 1.13 0.96
C PRO A 132 10.07 2.12 1.73
N VAL A 133 8.87 1.70 2.12
CA VAL A 133 7.93 2.51 2.90
C VAL A 133 7.50 1.76 4.16
N ASN A 134 7.40 2.49 5.28
CA ASN A 134 6.77 2.02 6.50
C ASN A 134 5.44 2.73 6.71
N VAL A 135 4.36 1.97 6.87
CA VAL A 135 3.06 2.55 7.21
C VAL A 135 2.59 2.02 8.55
N LYS A 136 2.25 2.94 9.46
CA LYS A 136 1.62 2.60 10.74
C LYS A 136 0.15 2.24 10.50
N ARG A 137 -0.23 0.99 10.82
CA ARG A 137 -1.63 0.55 10.80
C ARG A 137 -2.34 0.84 12.11
N THR A 138 -1.62 0.69 13.23
CA THR A 138 -2.06 1.03 14.58
C THR A 138 -0.88 1.62 15.36
N SER A 139 -1.11 2.02 16.62
CA SER A 139 -0.05 2.46 17.52
C SER A 139 1.06 1.42 17.72
N SER A 140 0.76 0.14 17.58
CA SER A 140 1.67 -0.98 17.83
C SER A 140 2.07 -1.79 16.60
N ARG A 141 1.42 -1.58 15.46
CA ARG A 141 1.63 -2.35 14.24
C ARG A 141 1.96 -1.43 13.07
N SER A 142 3.16 -1.56 12.54
CA SER A 142 3.53 -1.03 11.22
C SER A 142 3.74 -2.16 10.23
N VAL A 143 3.68 -1.81 8.95
CA VAL A 143 3.95 -2.70 7.84
C VAL A 143 4.99 -2.08 6.93
N TRP A 144 5.94 -2.89 6.50
CA TRP A 144 6.98 -2.51 5.54
C TRP A 144 6.67 -3.12 4.18
N PHE A 145 6.90 -2.38 3.11
CA PHE A 145 6.85 -2.87 1.73
C PHE A 145 7.59 -1.91 0.80
N TRP A 146 7.80 -2.32 -0.44
CA TRP A 146 8.38 -1.51 -1.52
C TRP A 146 7.28 -0.89 -2.38
N VAL A 147 7.49 0.34 -2.85
CA VAL A 147 6.61 1.03 -3.81
C VAL A 147 7.42 1.75 -4.87
N LEU A 148 6.81 2.10 -5.99
CA LEU A 148 7.42 3.01 -6.96
C LEU A 148 7.53 4.42 -6.36
N ALA A 149 8.69 5.06 -6.54
CA ALA A 149 8.90 6.45 -6.10
C ALA A 149 7.84 7.40 -6.70
N SER A 150 7.52 7.22 -7.98
CA SER A 150 6.47 7.99 -8.68
C SER A 150 5.06 7.81 -8.13
N ASP A 151 4.78 6.69 -7.46
CA ASP A 151 3.50 6.49 -6.77
C ASP A 151 3.50 7.15 -5.40
N LEU A 152 4.65 7.19 -4.72
CA LEU A 152 4.81 7.88 -3.45
C LEU A 152 4.63 9.40 -3.62
N ASP A 153 5.07 9.98 -4.73
CA ASP A 153 4.88 11.41 -5.08
C ASP A 153 3.39 11.82 -5.12
N LYS A 154 2.47 10.87 -5.30
CA LYS A 154 1.02 11.13 -5.37
C LYS A 154 0.34 11.11 -3.99
N VAL A 155 1.05 10.69 -2.95
CA VAL A 155 0.50 10.47 -1.61
C VAL A 155 0.83 11.65 -0.70
N ASP A 156 -0.16 12.13 0.06
CA ASP A 156 0.06 13.14 1.09
C ASP A 156 0.86 12.53 2.26
N SER A 157 2.11 12.97 2.39
CA SER A 157 3.03 12.55 3.44
C SER A 157 2.62 13.01 4.85
N THR A 158 1.80 14.06 4.97
CA THR A 158 1.43 14.66 6.26
C THR A 158 0.39 13.85 7.00
N THR A 159 -0.53 13.21 6.28
CA THR A 159 -1.70 12.56 6.90
C THR A 159 -1.72 11.03 6.78
N SER A 160 -0.90 10.43 5.91
CA SER A 160 -1.11 9.03 5.52
C SER A 160 -0.55 7.99 6.50
N GLY A 161 0.02 8.40 7.65
CA GLY A 161 0.75 7.47 8.53
C GLY A 161 1.94 6.78 7.84
N VAL A 162 2.26 7.26 6.64
CA VAL A 162 3.46 7.04 5.87
C VAL A 162 4.48 7.91 6.57
N GLU A 163 5.11 7.35 7.59
CA GLU A 163 6.34 7.97 8.04
C GLU A 163 7.32 7.71 6.91
N ASP A 164 7.81 8.80 6.32
CA ASP A 164 9.15 8.78 5.77
C ASP A 164 10.04 8.42 6.96
N SER A 165 10.26 7.11 7.12
CA SER A 165 10.88 6.58 8.32
C SER A 165 12.26 7.24 8.43
N PRO A 166 12.87 7.35 9.62
CA PRO A 166 14.27 7.75 9.77
C PRO A 166 15.29 6.75 9.14
N LEU A 167 14.89 6.08 8.04
CA LEU A 167 15.67 5.85 6.81
C LEU A 167 15.95 7.16 6.01
N GLY A 168 15.51 8.32 6.51
CA GLY A 168 15.55 9.62 5.84
C GLY A 168 16.93 10.16 5.48
N GLY A 169 16.96 10.86 4.35
CA GLY A 169 18.02 11.75 3.96
C GLY A 169 17.60 12.62 2.78
N ILE A 170 17.15 13.84 3.10
CA ILE A 170 17.59 15.04 2.39
C ILE A 170 19.03 14.80 1.93
N VAL A 171 19.36 15.16 0.68
CA VAL A 171 20.74 15.21 0.20
C VAL A 171 21.55 16.06 1.18
N THR A 172 22.20 15.39 2.11
CA THR A 172 23.12 15.99 3.07
C THR A 172 24.29 15.03 3.10
N ARG A 173 25.38 15.44 2.45
CA ARG A 173 26.68 14.77 2.55
C ARG A 173 27.03 14.68 4.04
N VAL A 174 27.02 13.47 4.58
CA VAL A 174 27.60 13.18 5.89
C VAL A 174 28.92 12.46 5.66
N ASP A 175 29.99 13.02 6.20
CA ASP A 175 31.31 12.41 6.20
C ASP A 175 31.29 11.06 6.93
N ILE A 176 31.68 10.02 6.21
CA ILE A 176 31.64 8.62 6.65
C ILE A 176 32.94 8.30 7.39
N ARG A 177 32.83 7.89 8.67
CA ARG A 177 33.92 7.17 9.36
C ARG A 177 33.59 5.67 9.42
N PRO A 178 34.38 4.77 8.80
CA PRO A 178 34.11 3.34 8.82
C PRO A 178 34.37 2.76 10.22
N ARG A 179 33.41 2.00 10.76
CA ARG A 179 33.66 1.09 11.89
C ARG A 179 34.17 -0.26 11.39
N LEU A 180 35.07 -0.86 12.16
CA LEU A 180 35.61 -2.20 11.93
C LEU A 180 34.51 -3.25 12.12
N ARG A 181 34.29 -4.11 11.13
CA ARG A 181 33.30 -5.20 11.19
C ARG A 181 33.68 -6.23 12.25
N ASP A 182 32.74 -6.53 13.16
CA ASP A 182 32.85 -7.66 14.08
C ASP A 182 32.58 -8.98 13.32
N GLN A 183 33.53 -9.90 13.39
CA GLN A 183 33.51 -11.19 12.68
C GLN A 183 32.80 -12.31 13.48
N SER A 184 32.24 -12.00 14.64
CA SER A 184 31.71 -13.01 15.57
C SER A 184 30.25 -13.46 15.33
N CYS A 185 29.59 -13.00 14.27
CA CYS A 185 28.21 -13.43 13.97
C CYS A 185 28.16 -14.91 13.50
N ARG A 186 27.66 -15.81 14.35
CA ARG A 186 27.43 -17.23 14.01
C ARG A 186 25.95 -17.48 13.72
N TYR A 187 25.66 -17.91 12.49
CA TYR A 187 24.32 -18.32 12.05
C TYR A 187 23.88 -19.61 12.77
N GLY A 188 22.70 -19.61 13.40
CA GLY A 188 22.04 -20.84 13.90
C GLY A 188 21.96 -21.06 15.42
N GLN A 189 22.27 -20.09 16.29
CA GLN A 189 22.01 -20.26 17.73
C GLN A 189 20.49 -20.19 18.03
N ASP A 190 19.96 -21.29 18.56
CA ASP A 190 18.57 -21.45 18.97
C ASP A 190 18.29 -20.70 20.29
N THR A 191 17.31 -19.79 20.29
CA THR A 191 16.94 -18.97 21.46
C THR A 191 15.63 -19.42 22.12
N GLY A 192 15.13 -20.63 21.82
CA GLY A 192 14.11 -21.31 22.63
C GLY A 192 12.75 -20.60 22.74
N HIS A 193 12.41 -19.64 21.87
CA HIS A 193 11.15 -18.90 21.96
C HIS A 193 10.37 -18.93 20.65
N ARG A 194 9.23 -19.64 20.65
CA ARG A 194 8.33 -19.77 19.50
C ARG A 194 6.94 -19.24 19.84
N PRO A 195 6.64 -17.97 19.54
CA PRO A 195 5.26 -17.49 19.57
C PRO A 195 4.48 -18.03 18.34
N PRO A 196 3.14 -18.20 18.47
CA PRO A 196 2.32 -18.72 17.38
C PRO A 196 2.36 -17.82 16.14
N ALA A 197 2.06 -18.42 14.99
CA ALA A 197 1.99 -17.74 13.70
C ALA A 197 0.74 -16.84 13.66
N SER A 198 0.93 -15.55 13.42
CA SER A 198 -0.14 -14.66 12.98
C SER A 198 -0.36 -14.85 11.47
N PRO A 199 -1.61 -14.81 10.98
CA PRO A 199 -1.89 -14.83 9.54
C PRO A 199 -1.20 -13.64 8.85
N GLY A 200 -0.66 -13.89 7.64
CA GLY A 200 0.06 -12.91 6.84
C GLY A 200 -0.84 -11.73 6.45
N ALA A 201 -0.40 -10.52 6.79
CA ALA A 201 -1.05 -9.25 6.45
C ALA A 201 -0.88 -8.86 4.97
N ASP A 202 -0.16 -9.70 4.20
CA ASP A 202 0.30 -9.46 2.84
C ASP A 202 -0.79 -8.80 1.99
N ARG A 203 -2.02 -9.33 2.02
CA ARG A 203 -3.07 -8.98 1.04
C ARG A 203 -3.95 -7.80 1.39
N GLU A 204 -3.91 -7.29 2.61
CA GLU A 204 -4.87 -6.25 2.98
C GLU A 204 -4.40 -4.87 2.49
N PRO A 205 -5.24 -4.15 1.72
CA PRO A 205 -4.88 -2.83 1.23
C PRO A 205 -4.71 -1.86 2.40
N VAL A 206 -3.74 -0.95 2.26
CA VAL A 206 -3.49 0.09 3.26
C VAL A 206 -3.95 1.43 2.70
N SER A 207 -5.05 1.95 3.24
CA SER A 207 -5.60 3.24 2.81
C SER A 207 -4.64 4.39 3.08
N VAL A 208 -4.48 5.29 2.11
CA VAL A 208 -3.66 6.50 2.19
C VAL A 208 -4.41 7.69 1.60
N LYS A 209 -3.93 8.90 1.86
CA LYS A 209 -4.48 10.12 1.26
C LYS A 209 -3.68 10.53 0.03
N LEU A 210 -4.36 11.00 -1.01
CA LEU A 210 -3.72 11.64 -2.15
C LEU A 210 -3.29 13.06 -1.80
N ALA A 211 -2.15 13.49 -2.33
CA ALA A 211 -1.67 14.87 -2.22
C ALA A 211 -2.58 15.82 -3.04
N ASP A 212 -2.76 15.49 -4.32
CA ASP A 212 -3.64 16.21 -5.24
C ASP A 212 -4.71 15.25 -5.77
N PRO A 213 -5.82 15.04 -5.05
CA PRO A 213 -6.91 14.22 -5.56
C PRO A 213 -7.47 14.87 -6.84
N PRO A 214 -7.90 14.07 -7.83
CA PRO A 214 -8.65 14.61 -8.96
C PRO A 214 -9.85 15.40 -8.41
N PRO A 215 -10.39 16.39 -9.17
CA PRO A 215 -11.67 16.97 -8.79
C PRO A 215 -12.65 15.83 -8.52
N PRO A 216 -13.47 15.93 -7.46
CA PRO A 216 -14.44 14.89 -7.18
C PRO A 216 -15.21 14.66 -8.48
N PRO A 217 -15.52 13.38 -8.80
CA PRO A 217 -16.44 13.13 -9.90
C PRO A 217 -17.62 14.08 -9.72
N THR A 218 -18.07 14.70 -10.80
CA THR A 218 -19.26 15.54 -10.75
C THR A 218 -20.44 14.60 -10.53
N ILE A 219 -20.58 14.13 -9.29
CA ILE A 219 -21.77 13.49 -8.83
C ILE A 219 -22.78 14.61 -8.95
N GLY A 220 -23.62 14.56 -9.98
CA GLY A 220 -24.81 15.38 -10.06
C GLY A 220 -25.68 15.03 -8.87
N PHE A 221 -25.35 15.56 -7.70
CA PHE A 221 -26.20 15.46 -6.55
C PHE A 221 -27.30 16.49 -6.80
N LEU A 222 -28.43 15.99 -7.28
CA LEU A 222 -29.64 16.78 -7.43
C LEU A 222 -29.95 17.41 -6.06
N ASP A 223 -30.18 18.72 -6.03
CA ASP A 223 -30.50 19.45 -4.81
C ASP A 223 -31.98 19.26 -4.45
N TRP A 224 -32.26 18.31 -3.57
CA TRP A 224 -33.63 18.00 -3.16
C TRP A 224 -34.21 18.93 -2.09
N THR A 225 -33.48 19.99 -1.68
CA THR A 225 -33.90 20.83 -0.54
C THR A 225 -35.03 21.80 -0.89
N GLY A 226 -35.21 22.11 -2.18
CA GLY A 226 -36.28 22.99 -2.65
C GLY A 226 -37.68 22.38 -2.50
N ALA A 227 -38.65 23.16 -2.01
CA ALA A 227 -40.05 22.72 -1.91
C ALA A 227 -40.67 22.34 -3.26
N ALA A 228 -40.13 22.86 -4.37
CA ALA A 228 -40.57 22.56 -5.72
C ALA A 228 -40.33 21.09 -6.14
N HIS A 229 -39.45 20.36 -5.43
CA HIS A 229 -39.22 18.94 -5.66
C HIS A 229 -40.40 18.06 -5.19
N TRP A 230 -41.31 18.60 -4.38
CA TRP A 230 -42.41 17.85 -3.79
C TRP A 230 -43.75 18.22 -4.43
N ALA A 231 -44.33 17.27 -5.16
CA ALA A 231 -45.65 17.39 -5.77
C ALA A 231 -46.74 16.92 -4.81
N LYS A 232 -47.85 17.66 -4.76
CA LYS A 232 -49.05 17.27 -3.99
C LYS A 232 -49.71 15.99 -4.50
N GLN A 233 -49.54 15.69 -5.79
CA GLN A 233 -50.11 14.52 -6.45
C GLN A 233 -48.98 13.62 -6.96
N ALA A 234 -49.18 12.30 -6.82
CA ALA A 234 -48.24 11.33 -7.34
C ALA A 234 -48.37 11.25 -8.87
N LEU A 235 -47.26 11.43 -9.57
CA LEU A 235 -47.15 11.34 -11.03
C LEU A 235 -46.22 10.17 -11.40
N PRO A 236 -46.34 9.58 -12.60
CA PRO A 236 -45.47 8.48 -13.00
C PRO A 236 -44.03 8.97 -13.18
N CYS A 237 -43.09 8.29 -12.51
CA CYS A 237 -41.66 8.51 -12.64
C CYS A 237 -41.24 8.39 -14.10
N ARG A 238 -40.49 9.36 -14.63
CA ARG A 238 -40.09 9.36 -16.05
C ARG A 238 -39.21 8.16 -16.46
N ILE A 239 -38.48 7.57 -15.50
CA ILE A 239 -37.58 6.42 -15.73
C ILE A 239 -38.32 5.10 -15.50
N CYS A 240 -38.76 4.83 -14.26
CA CYS A 240 -39.31 3.53 -13.89
C CYS A 240 -40.84 3.44 -14.02
N ARG A 241 -41.52 4.53 -14.41
CA ARG A 241 -42.97 4.66 -14.60
C ARG A 241 -43.85 4.42 -13.36
N LYS A 242 -43.27 4.07 -12.21
CA LYS A 242 -43.99 3.95 -10.93
C LYS A 242 -44.36 5.33 -10.36
N ALA A 243 -45.44 5.40 -9.59
CA ALA A 243 -45.90 6.64 -8.98
C ALA A 243 -44.84 7.26 -8.04
N THR A 244 -44.63 8.57 -8.15
CA THR A 244 -43.72 9.35 -7.30
C THR A 244 -44.32 10.73 -7.02
N GLN A 245 -44.11 11.24 -5.82
CA GLN A 245 -44.43 12.64 -5.46
C GLN A 245 -43.20 13.55 -5.60
N VAL A 246 -42.12 13.02 -6.16
CA VAL A 246 -40.80 13.65 -6.21
C VAL A 246 -40.50 14.11 -7.63
N ARG A 247 -39.85 15.27 -7.78
CA ARG A 247 -39.43 15.84 -9.08
C ARG A 247 -37.93 16.07 -9.11
N ASP A 248 -37.26 15.79 -10.23
CA ASP A 248 -35.84 16.09 -10.44
C ASP A 248 -35.56 17.61 -10.58
N ASP A 249 -34.31 18.02 -10.77
CA ASP A 249 -33.89 19.44 -10.92
C ASP A 249 -34.52 20.14 -12.14
N GLN A 250 -35.05 19.37 -13.10
CA GLN A 250 -35.80 19.88 -14.25
C GLN A 250 -37.31 19.90 -13.99
N MET A 251 -37.72 19.70 -12.73
CA MET A 251 -39.11 19.65 -12.26
C MET A 251 -39.93 18.52 -12.88
N ARG A 252 -39.29 17.47 -13.38
CA ARG A 252 -39.96 16.30 -13.98
C ARG A 252 -40.19 15.22 -12.93
N PRO A 253 -41.36 14.54 -12.89
CA PRO A 253 -41.61 13.47 -11.93
C PRO A 253 -40.56 12.37 -12.03
N CYS A 254 -39.81 12.14 -10.95
CA CYS A 254 -38.78 11.10 -10.88
C CYS A 254 -38.53 10.69 -9.44
N HIS A 255 -38.35 9.40 -9.15
CA HIS A 255 -37.84 9.00 -7.84
C HIS A 255 -36.43 9.52 -7.66
N LYS A 256 -36.08 9.94 -6.45
CA LYS A 256 -34.71 10.36 -6.10
C LYS A 256 -33.65 9.36 -6.57
N THR A 257 -33.86 8.08 -6.26
CA THR A 257 -32.96 7.00 -6.67
C THR A 257 -32.90 6.80 -8.19
N CYS A 258 -34.00 7.00 -8.91
CA CYS A 258 -34.01 6.88 -10.37
C CYS A 258 -33.26 8.04 -11.02
N ALA A 259 -33.48 9.27 -10.56
CA ALA A 259 -32.81 10.46 -11.07
C ALA A 259 -31.30 10.43 -10.79
N GLU A 260 -30.91 10.03 -9.56
CA GLU A 260 -29.50 9.79 -9.23
C GLU A 260 -28.91 8.68 -10.13
N ASN A 261 -29.59 7.53 -10.29
CA ASN A 261 -29.12 6.42 -11.13
C ASN A 261 -28.94 6.78 -12.62
N GLU A 262 -29.72 7.69 -13.16
CA GLU A 262 -29.54 8.14 -14.55
C GLU A 262 -28.29 8.99 -14.71
N LEU A 263 -27.98 9.85 -13.73
CA LEU A 263 -26.75 10.65 -13.71
C LEU A 263 -25.49 9.76 -13.60
N TRP A 264 -25.61 8.57 -13.01
CA TRP A 264 -24.52 7.59 -12.95
C TRP A 264 -24.36 6.75 -14.24
N ARG A 265 -25.33 6.78 -15.17
CA ARG A 265 -25.33 5.96 -16.40
C ARG A 265 -25.01 6.75 -17.67
N GLY A 266 -25.00 8.08 -17.60
CA GLY A 266 -24.60 8.98 -18.69
C GLY A 266 -23.15 9.44 -18.52
#